data_AF-A0AAJ2UMJ8-F1
#
_entry.id   AF-A0AAJ2UMJ8-F1
#
_cell.length_a   1.000
_cell.length_b   1.000
_cell.length_c   1.000
_cell.angle_alpha   90.00
_cell.angle_beta   90.00
_cell.angle_gamma   90.00
#
_symmetry.space_group_name_H-M   'P 1'
#
loop_
_entity.id
_entity.type
_entity.pdbx_description
1 polymer ?
#
loop_
_entity_poly.entity_id
_entity_poly.type
_entity_poly.pdbx_seq_one_letter_code
_entity_poly.pdbx_strand_id
1 'polypeptide(L)'
;MVVALFTALAAMASTTYAAPRAERSAAAAPAARPDFKLPFACGQTWQLQTYLGHSPDDKKIDMYRVGQPTLGSLVAASAAGTVTETFEPGGLEINHGNGWFTVYLHMDRIDVRLGQRVESGATLGRLGLKGTNSAHLHYEQLYDTNGDNNGENDEMVHPVIQGTEYRLSPGDNFPKVTSTNACGGGGEPTKYWVDTFADATGYAAVDCVGDSRPQCAPQGKLYKGTNYVLCKKWGDKVEVGNSFNHYWLLTDLDEVAPGGKGRAYVSAYYLQRWGNDEAKDNDGRVIRDCEAHEVPA
;
A
#
# COMPACT_ATOMS: atom_id res chain seq x y z
N MET A 1 -37.46 -5.14 82.05
CA MET A 1 -37.67 -5.29 80.59
C MET A 1 -37.95 -3.91 80.01
N VAL A 2 -36.92 -3.17 79.61
CA VAL A 2 -37.00 -2.00 78.72
C VAL A 2 -35.70 -1.99 77.91
N VAL A 3 -35.87 -2.00 76.60
CA VAL A 3 -34.82 -2.04 75.57
C VAL A 3 -34.32 -0.62 75.33
N ALA A 4 -33.00 -0.40 75.35
CA ALA A 4 -32.37 0.83 74.89
C ALA A 4 -31.73 0.59 73.52
N LEU A 5 -32.21 1.34 72.53
CA LEU A 5 -31.78 1.33 71.13
C LEU A 5 -30.38 1.97 71.02
N PHE A 6 -29.39 1.22 70.54
CA PHE A 6 -28.14 1.80 70.05
C PHE A 6 -28.21 1.88 68.52
N THR A 7 -28.25 3.10 67.99
CA THR A 7 -28.07 3.39 66.57
C THR A 7 -26.59 3.23 66.21
N ALA A 8 -26.26 2.20 65.44
CA ALA A 8 -24.94 2.04 64.83
C ALA A 8 -24.89 2.83 63.51
N LEU A 9 -24.02 3.84 63.45
CA LEU A 9 -23.69 4.57 62.22
C LEU A 9 -22.77 3.68 61.37
N ALA A 10 -23.25 3.18 60.23
CA ALA A 10 -22.42 2.47 59.27
C ALA A 10 -21.62 3.48 58.43
N ALA A 11 -20.31 3.53 58.62
CA ALA A 11 -19.41 4.28 57.75
C ALA A 11 -19.25 3.53 56.41
N MET A 12 -19.75 4.11 55.32
CA MET A 12 -19.50 3.60 53.97
C MET A 12 -18.09 3.99 53.53
N ALA A 13 -17.21 3.00 53.39
CA ALA A 13 -15.91 3.17 52.76
C ALA A 13 -16.10 3.21 51.24
N SER A 14 -15.92 4.40 50.64
CA SER A 14 -15.90 4.59 49.20
C SER A 14 -14.61 4.02 48.62
N THR A 15 -14.65 2.80 48.09
CA THR A 15 -13.57 2.26 47.25
C THR A 15 -13.62 2.96 45.89
N THR A 16 -12.70 3.89 45.63
CA THR A 16 -12.49 4.46 44.31
C THR A 16 -11.93 3.38 43.38
N TYR A 17 -12.75 2.86 42.49
CA TYR A 17 -12.31 1.98 41.40
C TYR A 17 -11.65 2.86 40.33
N ALA A 18 -10.32 2.91 40.30
CA ALA A 18 -9.62 3.52 39.19
C ALA A 18 -9.75 2.57 37.98
N ALA A 19 -10.45 3.01 36.94
CA ALA A 19 -10.51 2.28 35.68
C ALA A 19 -9.10 2.11 35.11
N PRO A 20 -8.75 0.94 34.54
CA PRO A 20 -7.46 0.76 33.91
C PRO A 20 -7.37 1.73 32.73
N ARG A 21 -6.33 2.57 32.75
CA ARG A 21 -6.00 3.45 31.63
C ARG A 21 -5.65 2.54 30.46
N ALA A 22 -6.47 2.56 29.41
CA ALA A 22 -6.13 1.91 28.15
C ALA A 22 -4.74 2.40 27.74
N GLU A 23 -3.77 1.48 27.70
CA GLU A 23 -2.48 1.77 27.10
C GLU A 23 -2.75 2.16 25.66
N ARG A 24 -2.40 3.40 25.29
CA ARG A 24 -2.37 3.80 23.88
C ARG A 24 -1.48 2.78 23.18
N SER A 25 -2.05 2.02 22.26
CA SER A 25 -1.30 1.17 21.35
C SER A 25 -0.15 2.01 20.80
N ALA A 26 1.08 1.53 20.96
CA ALA A 26 2.20 2.10 20.22
C ALA A 26 1.77 2.12 18.75
N ALA A 27 1.89 3.29 18.10
CA ALA A 27 1.68 3.39 16.67
C ALA A 27 2.52 2.29 16.02
N ALA A 28 1.88 1.40 15.26
CA ALA A 28 2.59 0.39 14.50
C ALA A 28 3.62 1.12 13.62
N ALA A 29 4.85 0.60 13.55
CA ALA A 29 5.81 1.13 12.58
C ALA A 29 5.15 1.10 11.19
N PRO A 30 5.31 2.14 10.35
CA PRO A 30 4.79 2.09 9.00
C PRO A 30 5.38 0.85 8.33
N ALA A 31 4.51 -0.01 7.84
CA ALA A 31 4.90 -1.25 7.22
C ALA A 31 4.52 -1.18 5.73
N ALA A 32 5.33 -1.86 4.91
CA ALA A 32 5.41 -1.59 3.47
C ALA A 32 4.05 -1.46 2.79
N ARG A 33 3.96 -0.46 1.90
CA ARG A 33 2.97 -0.40 0.84
C ARG A 33 2.79 -1.76 0.17
N PRO A 34 1.57 -2.32 0.09
CA PRO A 34 1.32 -3.54 -0.67
C PRO A 34 1.70 -3.41 -2.16
N ASP A 35 2.12 -4.52 -2.80
CA ASP A 35 2.32 -4.58 -4.26
C ASP A 35 0.94 -4.63 -4.95
N PHE A 36 0.27 -3.49 -5.01
CA PHE A 36 -1.06 -3.38 -5.58
C PHE A 36 -1.04 -3.73 -7.07
N LYS A 37 -1.80 -4.75 -7.44
CA LYS A 37 -2.03 -5.13 -8.83
C LYS A 37 -3.20 -4.38 -9.42
N LEU A 38 -3.25 -4.33 -10.74
CA LEU A 38 -4.42 -3.85 -11.44
C LEU A 38 -5.63 -4.75 -11.06
N PRO A 39 -6.79 -4.20 -10.70
CA PRO A 39 -7.88 -4.95 -10.05
C PRO A 39 -8.73 -5.78 -11.02
N PHE A 40 -8.09 -6.43 -11.98
CA PHE A 40 -8.74 -7.23 -13.02
C PHE A 40 -7.93 -8.47 -13.31
N ALA A 41 -8.58 -9.48 -13.91
CA ALA A 41 -7.92 -10.73 -14.24
C ALA A 41 -6.67 -10.53 -15.12
N CYS A 42 -5.70 -11.41 -14.96
CA CYS A 42 -4.45 -11.43 -15.72
C CYS A 42 -4.64 -11.19 -17.22
N GLY A 43 -3.74 -10.42 -17.82
CA GLY A 43 -3.68 -10.20 -19.26
C GLY A 43 -4.77 -9.28 -19.81
N GLN A 44 -5.73 -8.85 -18.97
CA GLN A 44 -6.68 -7.82 -19.38
C GLN A 44 -6.00 -6.46 -19.41
N THR A 45 -6.23 -5.71 -20.49
CA THR A 45 -5.75 -4.32 -20.61
C THR A 45 -6.87 -3.34 -20.29
N TRP A 46 -6.54 -2.33 -19.49
CA TRP A 46 -7.46 -1.28 -19.05
C TRP A 46 -6.83 0.09 -19.23
N GLN A 47 -7.62 1.06 -19.66
CA GLN A 47 -7.23 2.46 -19.76
C GLN A 47 -7.55 3.16 -18.44
N LEU A 48 -6.54 3.77 -17.82
CA LEU A 48 -6.67 4.50 -16.55
C LEU A 48 -6.85 5.98 -16.86
N GLN A 49 -7.95 6.57 -16.40
CA GLN A 49 -8.35 7.92 -16.74
C GLN A 49 -8.70 8.75 -15.51
N THR A 50 -8.70 10.07 -15.70
CA THR A 50 -9.35 11.03 -14.81
C THR A 50 -10.05 12.11 -15.64
N TYR A 51 -10.83 12.98 -15.01
CA TYR A 51 -11.59 14.03 -15.69
C TYR A 51 -11.79 15.26 -14.80
N LEU A 52 -12.16 16.38 -15.42
CA LEU A 52 -12.40 17.63 -14.70
C LEU A 52 -13.59 17.46 -13.75
N GLY A 53 -13.35 17.66 -12.45
CA GLY A 53 -14.36 17.46 -11.41
C GLY A 53 -14.31 16.08 -10.73
N HIS A 54 -13.33 15.24 -11.08
CA HIS A 54 -13.08 13.95 -10.43
C HIS A 54 -12.41 14.10 -9.05
N SER A 55 -12.87 15.00 -8.19
CA SER A 55 -12.09 15.53 -7.05
C SER A 55 -11.76 14.51 -5.94
N PRO A 56 -10.50 14.45 -5.44
CA PRO A 56 -9.29 15.00 -6.06
C PRO A 56 -8.97 14.30 -7.40
N ASP A 57 -8.89 15.10 -8.46
CA ASP A 57 -8.80 14.64 -9.85
C ASP A 57 -7.47 13.98 -10.20
N ASP A 58 -6.45 14.14 -9.36
CA ASP A 58 -5.13 13.55 -9.58
C ASP A 58 -4.90 12.24 -8.80
N LYS A 59 -5.81 11.84 -7.90
CA LYS A 59 -5.65 10.66 -7.03
C LYS A 59 -6.70 9.58 -7.24
N LYS A 60 -7.75 9.89 -7.99
CA LYS A 60 -8.83 8.96 -8.36
C LYS A 60 -8.61 8.44 -9.77
N ILE A 61 -8.85 7.15 -9.96
CA ILE A 61 -8.66 6.52 -11.27
C ILE A 61 -9.93 5.83 -11.70
N ASP A 62 -10.43 6.21 -12.87
CA ASP A 62 -11.44 5.47 -13.59
C ASP A 62 -10.79 4.50 -14.57
N MET A 63 -11.15 3.22 -14.48
CA MET A 63 -10.60 2.18 -15.33
C MET A 63 -11.64 1.68 -16.33
N TYR A 64 -11.29 1.76 -17.62
CA TYR A 64 -12.11 1.34 -18.74
C TYR A 64 -11.47 0.16 -19.48
N ARG A 65 -12.25 -0.88 -19.78
CA ARG A 65 -11.71 -2.08 -20.42
C ARG A 65 -11.33 -1.79 -21.87
N VAL A 66 -10.14 -2.19 -22.28
CA VAL A 66 -9.66 -2.01 -23.67
C VAL A 66 -10.06 -3.20 -24.51
N GLY A 67 -10.66 -2.92 -25.67
CA GLY A 67 -10.99 -3.94 -26.69
C GLY A 67 -12.19 -4.82 -26.36
N GLN A 68 -12.86 -4.60 -25.23
CA GLN A 68 -14.05 -5.34 -24.78
C GLN A 68 -14.93 -4.43 -23.90
N PRO A 69 -16.23 -4.76 -23.70
CA PRO A 69 -17.10 -3.97 -22.82
C PRO A 69 -16.62 -3.91 -21.37
N THR A 70 -16.66 -2.72 -20.75
CA THR A 70 -16.39 -2.54 -19.32
C THR A 70 -17.51 -3.10 -18.45
N LEU A 71 -18.76 -2.82 -18.82
CA LEU A 71 -19.94 -3.30 -18.12
C LEU A 71 -19.91 -4.82 -17.97
N GLY A 72 -20.15 -5.30 -16.76
CA GLY A 72 -20.18 -6.73 -16.47
C GLY A 72 -18.80 -7.38 -16.29
N SER A 73 -17.70 -6.62 -16.38
CA SER A 73 -16.36 -7.14 -16.07
C SER A 73 -16.22 -7.46 -14.59
N LEU A 74 -15.49 -8.53 -14.27
CA LEU A 74 -15.20 -8.90 -12.88
C LEU A 74 -14.12 -7.99 -12.30
N VAL A 75 -14.33 -7.56 -11.06
CA VAL A 75 -13.35 -6.80 -10.27
C VAL A 75 -12.66 -7.77 -9.32
N ALA A 76 -11.34 -7.64 -9.20
CA ALA A 76 -10.51 -8.43 -8.32
C ALA A 76 -9.81 -7.56 -7.28
N ALA A 77 -9.46 -8.13 -6.13
CA ALA A 77 -8.68 -7.43 -5.11
C ALA A 77 -7.30 -7.06 -5.66
N SER A 78 -6.89 -5.81 -5.45
CA SER A 78 -5.57 -5.29 -5.88
C SER A 78 -4.45 -5.88 -5.03
N ALA A 79 -4.74 -6.19 -3.77
CA ALA A 79 -3.83 -6.84 -2.84
C ALA A 79 -4.65 -7.64 -1.80
N ALA A 80 -3.99 -8.51 -1.05
CA ALA A 80 -4.64 -9.22 0.05
C ALA A 80 -5.06 -8.25 1.16
N GLY A 81 -6.17 -8.52 1.84
CA GLY A 81 -6.71 -7.63 2.86
C GLY A 81 -8.04 -8.11 3.44
N THR A 82 -8.72 -7.25 4.19
CA THR A 82 -10.02 -7.50 4.80
C THR A 82 -11.01 -6.44 4.33
N VAL A 83 -12.20 -6.86 3.89
CA VAL A 83 -13.28 -5.93 3.53
C VAL A 83 -13.75 -5.20 4.78
N THR A 84 -13.61 -3.87 4.81
CA THR A 84 -13.90 -3.00 5.97
C THR A 84 -15.13 -2.13 5.80
N GLU A 85 -15.55 -1.89 4.56
CA GLU A 85 -16.76 -1.11 4.28
C GLU A 85 -17.46 -1.59 3.01
N THR A 86 -18.77 -1.34 2.95
CA THR A 86 -19.58 -1.45 1.73
C THR A 86 -20.33 -0.15 1.52
N PHE A 87 -20.17 0.46 0.35
CA PHE A 87 -20.74 1.76 0.01
C PHE A 87 -22.03 1.60 -0.80
N GLU A 88 -23.00 2.47 -0.52
CA GLU A 88 -24.16 2.68 -1.40
C GLU A 88 -23.80 3.72 -2.48
N PRO A 89 -24.22 3.55 -3.75
CA PRO A 89 -25.15 2.53 -4.25
C PRO A 89 -24.49 1.22 -4.73
N GLY A 90 -23.17 1.06 -4.58
CA GLY A 90 -22.45 -0.14 -5.01
C GLY A 90 -20.94 0.04 -5.03
N GLY A 91 -20.31 -0.19 -3.88
CA GLY A 91 -18.86 -0.22 -3.75
C GLY A 91 -18.40 -0.88 -2.45
N LEU A 92 -17.09 -1.02 -2.28
CA LEU A 92 -16.49 -1.54 -1.05
C LEU A 92 -15.10 -0.96 -0.80
N GLU A 93 -14.64 -1.09 0.44
CA GLU A 93 -13.27 -0.81 0.87
C GLU A 93 -12.59 -2.09 1.36
N ILE A 94 -11.29 -2.21 1.09
CA ILE A 94 -10.43 -3.24 1.66
C ILE A 94 -9.30 -2.57 2.47
N ASN A 95 -9.19 -2.93 3.75
CA ASN A 95 -8.01 -2.66 4.58
C ASN A 95 -6.96 -3.76 4.33
N HIS A 96 -5.78 -3.36 3.86
CA HIS A 96 -4.65 -4.24 3.54
C HIS A 96 -3.68 -4.44 4.71
N GLY A 97 -3.96 -3.81 5.85
CA GLY A 97 -3.04 -3.65 6.97
C GLY A 97 -2.08 -2.49 6.76
N ASN A 98 -1.35 -2.13 7.82
CA ASN A 98 -0.28 -1.15 7.79
C ASN A 98 -0.71 0.25 7.28
N GLY A 99 -1.97 0.61 7.55
CA GLY A 99 -2.55 1.89 7.11
C GLY A 99 -2.96 1.95 5.65
N TRP A 100 -2.83 0.87 4.87
CA TRP A 100 -3.16 0.88 3.45
C TRP A 100 -4.58 0.41 3.15
N PHE A 101 -5.31 1.19 2.35
CA PHE A 101 -6.68 0.86 1.94
C PHE A 101 -6.87 1.01 0.43
N THR A 102 -7.85 0.29 -0.11
CA THR A 102 -8.34 0.51 -1.48
C THR A 102 -9.85 0.59 -1.52
N VAL A 103 -10.36 1.47 -2.37
CA VAL A 103 -11.80 1.66 -2.60
C VAL A 103 -12.15 1.25 -4.03
N TYR A 104 -13.29 0.58 -4.18
CA TYR A 104 -13.83 0.08 -5.45
C TYR A 104 -15.29 0.50 -5.57
N LEU A 105 -15.66 1.32 -6.56
CA LEU A 105 -17.06 1.75 -6.74
C LEU A 105 -17.66 1.32 -8.10
N HIS A 106 -18.94 1.62 -8.26
CA HIS A 106 -19.75 1.39 -9.46
C HIS A 106 -20.04 -0.08 -9.79
N MET A 107 -20.00 -0.96 -8.79
CA MET A 107 -20.29 -2.39 -8.94
C MET A 107 -21.80 -2.67 -8.82
N ASP A 108 -22.36 -3.49 -9.72
CA ASP A 108 -23.78 -3.91 -9.63
C ASP A 108 -23.99 -5.13 -8.71
N ARG A 109 -22.91 -5.88 -8.47
CA ARG A 109 -22.89 -7.05 -7.60
C ARG A 109 -21.57 -7.09 -6.85
N ILE A 110 -21.66 -7.22 -5.54
CA ILE A 110 -20.55 -7.46 -4.63
C ILE A 110 -20.69 -8.92 -4.16
N ASP A 111 -19.66 -9.73 -4.40
CA ASP A 111 -19.63 -11.17 -4.14
C ASP A 111 -18.93 -11.51 -2.80
N VAL A 112 -18.41 -10.50 -2.11
CA VAL A 112 -17.75 -10.59 -0.80
C VAL A 112 -18.57 -9.92 0.29
N ARG A 113 -18.27 -10.20 1.56
CA ARG A 113 -18.99 -9.62 2.71
C ARG A 113 -18.07 -8.82 3.62
N LEU A 114 -18.64 -7.90 4.39
CA LEU A 114 -17.94 -7.17 5.44
C LEU A 114 -17.21 -8.14 6.39
N GLY A 115 -15.96 -7.83 6.72
CA GLY A 115 -15.07 -8.66 7.52
C GLY A 115 -14.45 -9.86 6.80
N GLN A 116 -14.75 -10.08 5.52
CA GLN A 116 -14.13 -11.15 4.74
C GLN A 116 -12.68 -10.81 4.41
N ARG A 117 -11.77 -11.73 4.74
CA ARG A 117 -10.40 -11.70 4.23
C ARG A 117 -10.37 -12.18 2.78
N VAL A 118 -9.66 -11.45 1.93
CA VAL A 118 -9.44 -11.77 0.51
C VAL A 118 -7.95 -11.80 0.22
N GLU A 119 -7.57 -12.64 -0.73
CA GLU A 119 -6.21 -12.67 -1.29
C GLU A 119 -6.11 -11.74 -2.51
N SER A 120 -4.90 -11.35 -2.89
CA SER A 120 -4.67 -10.63 -4.15
C SER A 120 -5.28 -11.41 -5.32
N GLY A 121 -6.04 -10.73 -6.17
CA GLY A 121 -6.70 -11.35 -7.33
C GLY A 121 -8.00 -12.10 -7.03
N ALA A 122 -8.42 -12.20 -5.77
CA ALA A 122 -9.73 -12.75 -5.44
C ALA A 122 -10.85 -11.89 -6.06
N THR A 123 -11.85 -12.54 -6.66
CA THR A 123 -12.99 -11.82 -7.25
C THR A 123 -13.82 -11.15 -6.16
N LEU A 124 -14.01 -9.84 -6.29
CA LEU A 124 -14.80 -9.00 -5.38
C LEU A 124 -16.24 -8.86 -5.84
N GLY A 125 -16.48 -8.95 -7.14
CA GLY A 125 -17.79 -8.78 -7.74
C GLY A 125 -17.71 -8.36 -9.19
N ARG A 126 -18.70 -7.59 -9.66
CA ARG A 126 -18.86 -7.22 -11.06
C ARG A 126 -19.19 -5.74 -11.24
N LEU A 127 -18.59 -5.13 -12.26
CA LEU A 127 -18.86 -3.76 -12.66
C LEU A 127 -20.26 -3.58 -13.22
N GLY A 128 -20.85 -2.45 -12.85
CA GLY A 128 -22.20 -2.05 -13.21
C GLY A 128 -22.30 -0.58 -13.57
N LEU A 129 -23.45 -0.01 -13.23
CA LEU A 129 -23.78 1.42 -13.40
C LEU A 129 -24.27 2.03 -12.07
N LYS A 130 -23.87 1.45 -10.93
CA LYS A 130 -24.32 1.95 -9.62
C LYS A 130 -23.68 3.31 -9.33
N GLY A 131 -24.51 4.35 -9.26
CA GLY A 131 -24.02 5.71 -8.97
C GLY A 131 -23.28 6.37 -10.14
N THR A 132 -23.38 5.82 -11.35
CA THR A 132 -22.72 6.35 -12.55
C THR A 132 -23.55 6.07 -13.80
N ASN A 133 -23.39 6.90 -14.84
CA ASN A 133 -24.09 6.74 -16.12
C ASN A 133 -23.25 6.01 -17.19
N SER A 134 -21.99 5.70 -16.88
CA SER A 134 -21.06 5.02 -17.78
C SER A 134 -20.28 3.97 -16.99
N ALA A 135 -20.12 2.77 -17.55
CA ALA A 135 -19.45 1.68 -16.84
C ALA A 135 -17.93 1.88 -16.80
N HIS A 136 -17.39 2.02 -15.59
CA HIS A 136 -15.96 2.02 -15.24
C HIS A 136 -15.80 1.47 -13.83
N LEU A 137 -14.59 1.07 -13.47
CA LEU A 137 -14.22 0.95 -12.06
C LEU A 137 -13.67 2.29 -11.61
N HIS A 138 -14.27 2.89 -10.60
CA HIS A 138 -13.64 3.97 -9.84
C HIS A 138 -12.79 3.33 -8.74
N TYR A 139 -11.52 3.72 -8.69
CA TYR A 139 -10.51 3.12 -7.83
C TYR A 139 -9.68 4.17 -7.09
N GLU A 140 -9.41 3.89 -5.82
CA GLU A 140 -8.63 4.76 -4.95
C GLU A 140 -7.63 3.94 -4.13
N GLN A 141 -6.51 4.56 -3.77
CA GLN A 141 -5.59 4.09 -2.74
C GLN A 141 -5.52 5.15 -1.64
N LEU A 142 -5.59 4.71 -0.39
CA LEU A 142 -5.52 5.56 0.78
C LEU A 142 -4.42 5.06 1.70
N TYR A 143 -3.83 5.99 2.45
CA TYR A 143 -2.85 5.70 3.48
C TYR A 143 -3.18 6.46 4.76
N ASP A 144 -3.51 5.71 5.82
CA ASP A 144 -3.80 6.23 7.16
C ASP A 144 -2.58 6.98 7.70
N THR A 145 -2.67 8.30 7.70
CA THR A 145 -1.58 9.18 8.18
C THR A 145 -1.76 9.58 9.63
N ASN A 146 -2.97 9.39 10.18
CA ASN A 146 -3.35 9.93 11.48
C ASN A 146 -3.34 8.84 12.59
N GLY A 147 -3.35 7.56 12.20
CA GLY A 147 -3.23 6.37 13.02
C GLY A 147 -4.53 5.86 13.64
N ASP A 148 -5.71 6.23 13.12
CA ASP A 148 -7.02 5.77 13.59
C ASP A 148 -7.51 4.50 12.87
N ASN A 149 -6.78 4.03 11.86
CA ASN A 149 -7.02 2.81 11.09
C ASN A 149 -8.39 2.78 10.40
N ASN A 150 -8.80 3.92 9.84
CA ASN A 150 -9.80 3.99 8.78
C ASN A 150 -9.16 4.56 7.49
N GLY A 151 -9.90 4.55 6.38
CA GLY A 151 -9.50 5.23 5.16
C GLY A 151 -10.40 6.45 4.94
N GLU A 152 -9.85 7.65 4.97
CA GLU A 152 -10.61 8.89 4.76
C GLU A 152 -10.27 9.59 3.43
N ASN A 153 -11.20 10.42 2.94
CA ASN A 153 -11.04 11.11 1.65
C ASN A 153 -9.80 12.04 1.59
N ASP A 154 -9.35 12.57 2.72
CA ASP A 154 -8.13 13.39 2.83
C ASP A 154 -6.85 12.55 2.92
N GLU A 155 -6.96 11.24 3.10
CA GLU A 155 -5.87 10.26 3.15
C GLU A 155 -5.59 9.58 1.81
N MET A 156 -6.32 9.99 0.77
CA MET A 156 -6.07 9.54 -0.59
C MET A 156 -4.66 9.89 -1.05
N VAL A 157 -3.99 8.93 -1.68
CA VAL A 157 -2.66 9.08 -2.27
C VAL A 157 -2.69 8.84 -3.78
N HIS A 158 -1.64 9.29 -4.48
CA HIS A 158 -1.46 8.95 -5.88
C HIS A 158 -1.32 7.42 -6.03
N PRO A 159 -2.18 6.75 -6.82
CA PRO A 159 -2.16 5.30 -6.85
C PRO A 159 -0.86 4.76 -7.45
N VAL A 160 -0.24 3.82 -6.76
CA VAL A 160 0.86 3.01 -7.28
C VAL A 160 0.34 1.62 -7.58
N ILE A 161 0.32 1.27 -8.86
CA ILE A 161 -0.21 0.01 -9.36
C ILE A 161 0.89 -0.68 -10.16
N GLN A 162 1.23 -1.90 -9.77
CA GLN A 162 2.29 -2.71 -10.39
C GLN A 162 3.63 -1.96 -10.42
N GLY A 163 3.94 -1.23 -9.34
CA GLY A 163 5.16 -0.43 -9.19
C GLY A 163 5.19 0.90 -9.96
N THR A 164 4.13 1.26 -10.69
CA THR A 164 4.04 2.54 -11.39
C THR A 164 3.12 3.48 -10.63
N GLU A 165 3.60 4.67 -10.28
CA GLU A 165 2.73 5.74 -9.78
C GLU A 165 2.00 6.41 -10.95
N TYR A 166 0.70 6.61 -10.77
CA TYR A 166 -0.16 7.29 -11.74
C TYR A 166 -0.54 8.66 -11.23
N ARG A 167 0.02 9.70 -11.88
CA ARG A 167 -0.40 11.10 -11.76
C ARG A 167 -1.10 11.49 -13.05
N LEU A 168 -2.41 11.39 -13.07
CA LEU A 168 -3.22 11.67 -14.26
C LEU A 168 -3.73 13.12 -14.19
N SER A 169 -3.78 13.80 -15.33
CA SER A 169 -4.46 15.09 -15.43
C SER A 169 -5.63 15.01 -16.41
N PRO A 170 -6.74 15.73 -16.17
CA PRO A 170 -7.83 15.81 -17.12
C PRO A 170 -7.36 16.28 -18.51
N GLY A 171 -7.71 15.52 -19.55
CA GLY A 171 -7.38 15.85 -20.95
C GLY A 171 -6.04 15.31 -21.45
N ASP A 172 -5.26 14.64 -20.59
CA ASP A 172 -4.00 14.01 -20.98
C ASP A 172 -4.20 12.73 -21.82
N ASN A 173 -3.11 12.25 -22.42
CA ASN A 173 -3.06 10.91 -23.00
C ASN A 173 -3.05 9.86 -21.88
N PHE A 174 -4.16 9.15 -21.73
CA PHE A 174 -4.34 8.17 -20.67
C PHE A 174 -3.64 6.83 -20.95
N PRO A 175 -2.90 6.28 -19.96
CA PRO A 175 -2.15 5.05 -20.13
C PRO A 175 -3.09 3.83 -20.24
N LYS A 176 -2.65 2.84 -21.02
CA LYS A 176 -3.26 1.52 -21.10
C LYS A 176 -2.36 0.52 -20.40
N VAL A 177 -2.89 -0.14 -19.39
CA VAL A 177 -2.13 -0.99 -18.47
C VAL A 177 -2.68 -2.41 -18.54
N THR A 178 -1.79 -3.39 -18.72
CA THR A 178 -2.15 -4.80 -18.69
C THR A 178 -2.01 -5.33 -17.27
N SER A 179 -3.04 -6.03 -16.79
CA SER A 179 -3.05 -6.64 -15.48
C SER A 179 -2.08 -7.82 -15.40
N THR A 180 -1.30 -7.81 -14.33
CA THR A 180 -0.44 -8.91 -13.85
C THR A 180 -1.08 -9.66 -12.66
N ASN A 181 -2.31 -9.30 -12.30
CA ASN A 181 -3.02 -9.88 -11.16
C ASN A 181 -3.46 -11.32 -11.44
N ALA A 182 -3.18 -12.24 -10.51
CA ALA A 182 -3.54 -13.66 -10.59
C ALA A 182 -3.10 -14.38 -11.89
N CYS A 183 -1.92 -14.06 -12.44
CA CYS A 183 -1.42 -14.63 -13.70
C CYS A 183 -0.98 -16.11 -13.70
N GLY A 184 -1.27 -16.89 -12.65
CA GLY A 184 -1.16 -18.36 -12.62
C GLY A 184 0.00 -18.96 -13.42
N GLY A 185 1.25 -18.68 -13.04
CA GLY A 185 2.45 -19.18 -13.74
C GLY A 185 3.79 -18.70 -13.17
N GLY A 186 3.76 -17.59 -12.43
CA GLY A 186 4.76 -17.18 -11.45
C GLY A 186 3.96 -16.41 -10.41
N GLY A 187 4.10 -16.75 -9.13
CA GLY A 187 3.40 -16.02 -8.07
C GLY A 187 3.75 -14.53 -8.09
N GLU A 188 3.09 -13.75 -7.24
CA GLU A 188 3.63 -12.46 -6.80
C GLU A 188 5.17 -12.52 -6.76
N PRO A 189 5.90 -11.52 -7.29
CA PRO A 189 7.35 -11.56 -7.31
C PRO A 189 7.84 -11.91 -5.91
N THR A 190 8.83 -12.81 -5.81
CA THR A 190 9.28 -13.30 -4.50
C THR A 190 9.64 -12.11 -3.62
N LYS A 191 8.88 -11.94 -2.53
CA LYS A 191 9.09 -10.88 -1.55
C LYS A 191 10.04 -11.38 -0.46
N TYR A 192 10.98 -10.54 -0.11
CA TYR A 192 11.92 -10.71 0.99
C TYR A 192 11.63 -9.62 2.02
N TRP A 193 11.27 -9.99 3.25
CA TRP A 193 10.93 -9.02 4.28
C TRP A 193 12.18 -8.53 5.00
N VAL A 194 12.36 -7.23 5.10
CA VAL A 194 13.53 -6.56 5.67
C VAL A 194 13.11 -5.47 6.64
N ASP A 195 13.87 -5.31 7.74
CA ASP A 195 13.69 -4.18 8.65
C ASP A 195 14.71 -3.08 8.33
N THR A 196 14.25 -1.85 8.16
CA THR A 196 15.09 -0.66 7.94
C THR A 196 15.21 0.19 9.21
N PHE A 197 16.39 0.72 9.54
CA PHE A 197 16.58 1.52 10.78
C PHE A 197 16.18 3.00 10.63
N ALA A 198 16.06 3.49 9.41
CA ALA A 198 15.67 4.86 9.06
C ALA A 198 14.98 4.86 7.69
N ASP A 199 14.35 5.99 7.36
CA ASP A 199 13.82 6.23 6.02
C ASP A 199 14.95 6.15 5.00
N ALA A 200 14.68 5.49 3.88
CA ALA A 200 15.64 5.29 2.81
C ALA A 200 15.20 6.04 1.55
N THR A 201 16.09 6.86 1.01
CA THR A 201 15.87 7.53 -0.28
C THR A 201 15.87 6.51 -1.42
N GLY A 202 14.83 6.55 -2.26
CA GLY A 202 14.71 5.73 -3.45
C GLY A 202 15.38 6.37 -4.67
N TYR A 203 16.01 5.55 -5.52
CA TYR A 203 16.67 5.98 -6.76
C TYR A 203 16.26 5.10 -7.94
N ALA A 204 16.22 5.68 -9.15
CA ALA A 204 15.90 4.94 -10.37
C ALA A 204 17.05 3.98 -10.77
N ALA A 205 18.28 4.30 -10.36
CA ALA A 205 19.48 3.51 -10.61
C ALA A 205 20.33 3.39 -9.34
N VAL A 206 21.25 2.43 -9.35
CA VAL A 206 22.10 2.07 -8.21
C VAL A 206 23.42 2.83 -8.17
N ASP A 207 23.74 3.58 -9.23
CA ASP A 207 24.98 4.32 -9.41
C ASP A 207 24.71 5.83 -9.39
N CYS A 208 24.05 6.29 -8.31
CA CYS A 208 23.55 7.65 -8.16
C CYS A 208 23.99 8.36 -6.87
N VAL A 209 24.90 7.79 -6.10
CA VAL A 209 25.34 8.40 -4.82
C VAL A 209 26.24 9.59 -5.12
N GLY A 210 25.79 10.78 -4.72
CA GLY A 210 26.52 12.02 -4.97
C GLY A 210 26.42 12.56 -6.40
N ASP A 211 25.61 11.93 -7.26
CA ASP A 211 25.34 12.39 -8.61
C ASP A 211 24.07 13.26 -8.66
N SER A 212 24.21 14.50 -9.14
CA SER A 212 23.13 15.47 -9.25
C SER A 212 22.50 15.55 -10.64
N ARG A 213 22.89 14.67 -11.58
CA ARG A 213 22.28 14.63 -12.91
C ARG A 213 20.80 14.22 -12.81
N PRO A 214 19.93 14.67 -13.73
CA PRO A 214 18.48 14.42 -13.63
C PRO A 214 18.09 12.95 -13.48
N GLN A 215 18.81 12.02 -14.12
CA GLN A 215 18.54 10.59 -13.98
C GLN A 215 18.82 10.01 -12.58
N CYS A 216 19.55 10.74 -11.74
CA CYS A 216 19.87 10.40 -10.36
C CYS A 216 19.08 11.22 -9.33
N ALA A 217 18.04 11.93 -9.79
CA ALA A 217 17.09 12.56 -8.88
C ALA A 217 16.45 11.50 -7.95
N PRO A 218 16.26 11.80 -6.66
CA PRO A 218 15.49 10.96 -5.76
C PRO A 218 14.09 10.66 -6.32
N GLN A 219 13.70 9.40 -6.27
CA GLN A 219 12.39 8.93 -6.72
C GLN A 219 11.33 9.01 -5.62
N GLY A 220 11.75 9.16 -4.37
CA GLY A 220 10.88 9.20 -3.20
C GLY A 220 11.54 8.57 -1.98
N LYS A 221 10.73 8.05 -1.06
CA LYS A 221 11.20 7.44 0.19
C LYS A 221 10.50 6.12 0.48
N LEU A 222 11.28 5.17 0.96
CA LEU A 222 10.78 4.03 1.72
C LEU A 222 10.86 4.42 3.21
N TYR A 223 9.73 4.33 3.91
CA TYR A 223 9.69 4.67 5.33
C TYR A 223 10.38 3.59 6.18
N LYS A 224 10.91 4.03 7.32
CA LYS A 224 11.49 3.15 8.32
C LYS A 224 10.47 2.12 8.79
N GLY A 225 10.81 0.84 8.68
CA GLY A 225 9.97 -0.22 9.22
C GLY A 225 10.25 -1.58 8.59
N THR A 226 9.28 -2.47 8.70
CA THR A 226 9.30 -3.77 8.03
C THR A 226 8.75 -3.61 6.61
N ASN A 227 9.63 -3.81 5.64
CA ASN A 227 9.37 -3.60 4.23
C ASN A 227 9.60 -4.89 3.44
N TYR A 228 8.94 -5.08 2.30
CA TYR A 228 9.40 -6.10 1.37
C TYR A 228 10.42 -5.52 0.40
N VAL A 229 11.28 -6.37 -0.14
CA VAL A 229 12.09 -6.09 -1.31
C VAL A 229 11.97 -7.25 -2.28
N LEU A 230 12.19 -6.99 -3.56
CA LEU A 230 11.97 -7.96 -4.63
C LEU A 230 13.27 -8.67 -5.03
N CYS A 231 14.37 -7.92 -5.04
CA CYS A 231 15.68 -8.35 -5.47
C CYS A 231 16.75 -7.33 -5.05
N LYS A 232 18.04 -7.69 -5.24
CA LYS A 232 19.19 -6.81 -5.00
C LYS A 232 20.02 -6.56 -6.25
N LYS A 233 20.79 -5.49 -6.26
CA LYS A 233 21.75 -5.16 -7.31
C LYS A 233 22.98 -4.48 -6.71
N TRP A 234 24.17 -4.78 -7.21
CA TRP A 234 25.40 -4.10 -6.81
C TRP A 234 25.50 -2.73 -7.51
N GLY A 235 25.93 -1.71 -6.79
CA GLY A 235 26.12 -0.35 -7.31
C GLY A 235 27.03 0.50 -6.44
N ASP A 236 26.74 1.80 -6.38
CA ASP A 236 27.50 2.76 -5.57
C ASP A 236 27.46 2.42 -4.08
N LYS A 237 28.56 2.75 -3.39
CA LYS A 237 28.69 2.58 -1.96
C LYS A 237 27.94 3.69 -1.22
N VAL A 238 27.05 3.30 -0.30
CA VAL A 238 26.58 4.19 0.77
C VAL A 238 27.39 3.90 2.03
N GLU A 239 27.96 4.93 2.65
CA GLU A 239 28.89 4.80 3.79
C GLU A 239 28.68 5.89 4.84
N VAL A 240 28.64 5.50 6.11
CA VAL A 240 28.69 6.40 7.27
C VAL A 240 29.62 5.81 8.32
N GLY A 241 30.75 6.47 8.57
CA GLY A 241 31.78 5.94 9.46
C GLY A 241 32.36 4.64 8.91
N ASN A 242 32.27 3.55 9.69
CA ASN A 242 32.75 2.22 9.29
C ASN A 242 31.65 1.32 8.69
N SER A 243 30.40 1.80 8.67
CA SER A 243 29.26 1.06 8.14
C SER A 243 29.03 1.43 6.68
N PHE A 244 28.92 0.44 5.80
CA PHE A 244 28.70 0.66 4.38
C PHE A 244 27.96 -0.49 3.70
N ASN A 245 27.36 -0.22 2.54
CA ASN A 245 26.80 -1.26 1.69
C ASN A 245 26.80 -0.84 0.21
N HIS A 246 27.17 -1.76 -0.68
CA HIS A 246 27.08 -1.60 -2.13
C HIS A 246 25.83 -2.26 -2.74
N TYR A 247 25.08 -3.03 -1.96
CA TYR A 247 23.81 -3.59 -2.42
C TYR A 247 22.69 -2.56 -2.35
N TRP A 248 21.86 -2.59 -3.38
CA TRP A 248 20.66 -1.80 -3.56
C TRP A 248 19.48 -2.74 -3.75
N LEU A 249 18.39 -2.46 -3.07
CA LEU A 249 17.21 -3.32 -2.97
C LEU A 249 16.07 -2.70 -3.77
N LEU A 250 15.48 -3.46 -4.69
CA LEU A 250 14.33 -2.99 -5.46
C LEU A 250 13.05 -3.18 -4.64
N THR A 251 12.28 -2.11 -4.47
CA THR A 251 11.01 -2.11 -3.72
C THR A 251 10.06 -1.05 -4.28
N ASP A 252 8.79 -1.11 -3.87
CA ASP A 252 7.87 0.00 -3.99
C ASP A 252 8.09 0.96 -2.82
N LEU A 253 8.17 2.26 -3.12
CA LEU A 253 8.34 3.34 -2.16
C LEU A 253 7.01 3.64 -1.49
N ASP A 254 7.02 4.14 -0.26
CA ASP A 254 5.81 4.58 0.45
C ASP A 254 5.43 6.02 0.05
N GLU A 255 6.42 6.84 -0.27
CA GLU A 255 6.29 8.19 -0.80
C GLU A 255 7.00 8.27 -2.16
N VAL A 256 6.34 8.84 -3.16
CA VAL A 256 6.94 9.07 -4.47
C VAL A 256 7.11 10.56 -4.69
N ALA A 257 8.32 10.97 -5.06
CA ALA A 257 8.62 12.35 -5.39
C ALA A 257 7.89 12.78 -6.67
N PRO A 258 7.58 14.07 -6.87
CA PRO A 258 7.01 14.56 -8.12
C PRO A 258 7.84 14.14 -9.33
N GLY A 259 7.21 13.40 -10.26
CA GLY A 259 7.87 12.86 -11.46
C GLY A 259 8.76 11.63 -11.21
N GLY A 260 8.78 11.11 -9.98
CA GLY A 260 9.49 9.89 -9.60
C GLY A 260 8.74 8.61 -9.97
N LYS A 261 9.42 7.47 -9.82
CA LYS A 261 8.85 6.13 -10.00
C LYS A 261 8.40 5.53 -8.67
N GLY A 262 7.24 4.88 -8.66
CA GLY A 262 6.72 4.17 -7.49
C GLY A 262 7.62 3.01 -7.05
N ARG A 263 8.20 2.28 -8.00
CA ARG A 263 9.22 1.25 -7.78
C ARG A 263 10.62 1.79 -8.01
N ALA A 264 11.50 1.64 -7.01
CA ALA A 264 12.85 2.20 -7.03
C ALA A 264 13.83 1.36 -6.19
N TYR A 265 15.11 1.71 -6.28
CA TYR A 265 16.18 1.11 -5.47
C TYR A 265 16.42 1.90 -4.19
N VAL A 266 16.52 1.21 -3.06
CA VAL A 266 17.00 1.76 -1.78
C VAL A 266 18.28 1.06 -1.36
N SER A 267 19.20 1.75 -0.69
CA SER A 267 20.45 1.10 -0.27
C SER A 267 20.20 0.07 0.84
N ALA A 268 20.84 -1.10 0.73
CA ALA A 268 20.88 -2.11 1.79
C ALA A 268 21.68 -1.64 3.03
N TYR A 269 22.34 -0.47 2.96
CA TYR A 269 22.91 0.20 4.12
C TYR A 269 21.89 0.39 5.24
N TYR A 270 20.61 0.60 4.90
CA TYR A 270 19.55 0.83 5.89
C TYR A 270 19.06 -0.44 6.61
N LEU A 271 19.52 -1.63 6.24
CA LEU A 271 19.11 -2.89 6.86
C LEU A 271 19.57 -2.98 8.33
N GLN A 272 18.67 -3.39 9.22
CA GLN A 272 18.93 -3.43 10.66
C GLN A 272 19.81 -4.59 11.13
N ARG A 273 19.78 -5.73 10.42
CA ARG A 273 20.24 -7.02 10.98
C ARG A 273 21.62 -7.45 10.50
N TRP A 274 22.10 -6.89 9.40
CA TRP A 274 23.24 -7.43 8.66
C TRP A 274 24.41 -6.45 8.60
N GLY A 275 25.62 -6.99 8.45
CA GLY A 275 26.85 -6.20 8.37
C GLY A 275 27.07 -5.55 7.00
N ASN A 276 28.29 -5.07 6.78
CA ASN A 276 28.66 -4.44 5.53
C ASN A 276 28.58 -5.41 4.34
N ASP A 277 28.11 -4.91 3.19
CA ASP A 277 27.92 -5.68 1.95
C ASP A 277 27.14 -6.99 2.14
N GLU A 278 26.17 -6.99 3.04
CA GLU A 278 25.20 -8.07 3.20
C GLU A 278 23.81 -7.60 2.75
N ALA A 279 23.08 -8.50 2.11
CA ALA A 279 21.71 -8.27 1.63
C ALA A 279 20.88 -9.55 1.81
N LYS A 280 20.40 -9.71 3.03
CA LYS A 280 19.56 -10.83 3.47
C LYS A 280 18.24 -10.30 4.00
N ASP A 281 17.19 -11.11 3.90
CA ASP A 281 15.91 -10.84 4.55
C ASP A 281 15.99 -11.04 6.05
N ASN A 282 14.91 -10.79 6.77
CA ASN A 282 14.81 -10.88 8.22
C ASN A 282 15.10 -12.30 8.76
N ASP A 283 14.86 -13.33 7.95
CA ASP A 283 15.07 -14.74 8.29
C ASP A 283 16.48 -15.23 7.89
N GLY A 284 17.32 -14.35 7.35
CA GLY A 284 18.70 -14.65 6.94
C GLY A 284 18.82 -15.24 5.54
N ARG A 285 17.72 -15.30 4.76
CA ARG A 285 17.77 -15.73 3.37
C ARG A 285 18.42 -14.65 2.52
N VAL A 286 19.38 -15.05 1.68
CA VAL A 286 20.01 -14.13 0.73
C VAL A 286 18.97 -13.65 -0.27
N ILE A 287 18.84 -12.33 -0.41
CA ILE A 287 17.98 -11.70 -1.40
C ILE A 287 18.59 -12.00 -2.77
N ARG A 288 17.78 -12.48 -3.73
CA ARG A 288 18.29 -12.79 -5.08
C ARG A 288 18.68 -11.53 -5.85
N ASP A 289 19.54 -11.67 -6.85
CA ASP A 289 19.86 -10.56 -7.74
C ASP A 289 18.66 -10.21 -8.66
N CYS A 290 18.55 -8.93 -9.03
CA CYS A 290 17.50 -8.44 -9.92
C CYS A 290 17.69 -8.94 -11.34
N GLU A 291 16.60 -9.39 -11.96
CA GLU A 291 16.61 -9.75 -13.37
C GLU A 291 16.44 -8.50 -14.24
N ALA A 292 16.97 -8.53 -15.46
CA ALA A 292 16.97 -7.39 -16.36
C ALA A 292 15.55 -6.83 -16.65
N HIS A 293 14.53 -7.69 -16.60
CA HIS A 293 13.15 -7.33 -16.90
C HIS A 293 12.41 -6.69 -15.69
N GLU A 294 12.97 -6.77 -14.49
CA GLU A 294 12.35 -6.25 -13.26
C GLU A 294 12.78 -4.82 -12.96
N VAL A 295 13.88 -4.38 -13.59
CA VAL A 295 14.44 -3.05 -13.42
C VAL A 295 13.59 -2.06 -14.22
N PRO A 296 12.97 -1.05 -13.58
CA PRO A 296 12.24 -0.02 -14.31
C PRO A 296 13.20 0.72 -15.24
N ALA A 297 12.98 0.61 -16.56
CA ALA A 297 13.78 1.27 -17.60
C ALA A 297 13.96 2.77 -17.38
#